data_AF-A0A536J8R5-F1
#
_entry.id   AF-A0A536J8R5-F1
#
_cell.length_a   1.000
_cell.length_b   1.000
_cell.length_c   1.000
_cell.angle_alpha   90.00
_cell.angle_beta   90.00
_cell.angle_gamma   90.00
#
_symmetry.space_group_name_H-M   'P 1'
#
loop_
_entity.id
_entity.type
_entity.pdbx_description
1 polymer ?
#
loop_
_entity_poly.entity_id
_entity_poly.type
_entity_poly.pdbx_seq_one_letter_code
_entity_poly.pdbx_strand_id
1 'polypeptide(L)'
;MAAGIQWYGRQVLGLFFGHATYTAFIGAGVGIARQLHGRRQKVLAIMAGFIVAIAGHFSWDAWATVFPIQNTLFGLVEIHLRTLIMTGPFTAALIALLLFGIRYEGQNLLEQMRKEAGTGQGAILPEEVPTLASPWQRLKQRLQAFQRAGPRGYLRVSRLQTAQLDLAMERWHRERKEIDTPLEAEEQLRQRVMELRHWVAA
;
A
#
# COMPACT_ATOMS: atom_id res chain seq x y z
N MET A 1 -11.33 -19.18 34.68
CA MET A 1 -10.91 -19.32 33.26
C MET A 1 -11.90 -18.72 32.26
N ALA A 2 -13.21 -18.66 32.54
CA ALA A 2 -14.21 -18.10 31.62
C ALA A 2 -14.07 -16.58 31.32
N ALA A 3 -13.65 -15.78 32.30
CA ALA A 3 -13.52 -14.33 32.15
C ALA A 3 -12.38 -13.90 31.19
N GLY A 4 -11.25 -14.63 31.19
CA GLY A 4 -10.12 -14.34 30.29
C GLY A 4 -10.40 -14.66 28.82
N ILE A 5 -11.20 -15.70 28.58
CA ILE A 5 -11.63 -16.12 27.24
C ILE A 5 -12.68 -15.15 26.67
N GLN A 6 -13.63 -14.70 27.49
CA GLN A 6 -14.56 -13.63 27.11
C GLN A 6 -13.84 -12.31 26.84
N TRP A 7 -12.84 -11.95 27.65
CA TRP A 7 -12.05 -10.74 27.44
C TRP A 7 -11.22 -10.81 26.15
N TYR A 8 -10.51 -11.91 25.91
CA TYR A 8 -9.73 -12.14 24.70
C TYR A 8 -10.60 -12.15 23.43
N GLY A 9 -11.71 -12.87 23.45
CA GLY A 9 -12.64 -12.90 22.30
C GLY A 9 -13.26 -11.53 22.00
N ARG A 10 -13.61 -10.76 23.02
CA ARG A 10 -14.23 -9.44 22.85
C ARG A 10 -13.22 -8.36 22.44
N GLN A 11 -12.00 -8.40 22.96
CA GLN A 11 -10.97 -7.38 22.71
C GLN A 11 -10.13 -7.67 21.46
N VAL A 12 -9.75 -8.93 21.22
CA VAL A 12 -8.85 -9.27 20.11
C VAL A 12 -9.61 -9.58 18.81
N LEU A 13 -10.76 -10.26 18.88
CA LEU A 13 -11.56 -10.56 17.68
C LEU A 13 -12.59 -9.46 17.38
N GLY A 14 -13.30 -8.96 18.39
CA GLY A 14 -14.35 -7.94 18.21
C GLY A 14 -13.83 -6.53 17.90
N LEU A 15 -12.86 -6.03 18.67
CA LEU A 15 -12.32 -4.67 18.53
C LEU A 15 -11.24 -4.57 17.45
N PHE A 16 -10.33 -5.55 17.35
CA PHE A 16 -9.22 -5.46 16.39
C PHE A 16 -9.59 -5.91 14.96
N PHE A 17 -10.20 -7.10 14.79
CA PHE A 17 -10.46 -7.60 13.44
C PHE A 17 -11.74 -7.03 12.81
N GLY A 18 -12.82 -6.88 13.58
CA GLY A 18 -14.07 -6.30 13.07
C GLY A 18 -13.92 -4.83 12.68
N HIS A 19 -13.56 -3.97 13.65
CA HIS A 19 -13.54 -2.53 13.43
C HIS A 19 -12.43 -2.09 12.47
N ALA A 20 -11.24 -2.70 12.51
CA ALA A 20 -10.17 -2.36 11.57
C ALA A 20 -10.52 -2.76 10.13
N THR A 21 -11.22 -3.88 9.93
CA THR A 21 -11.62 -4.31 8.57
C THR A 21 -12.67 -3.37 7.99
N TYR A 22 -13.69 -2.96 8.75
CA TYR A 22 -14.73 -2.05 8.25
C TYR A 22 -14.20 -0.63 7.99
N THR A 23 -13.34 -0.10 8.87
CA THR A 23 -12.70 1.20 8.64
C THR A 23 -11.74 1.18 7.45
N ALA A 24 -11.11 0.04 7.16
CA ALA A 24 -10.27 -0.10 5.98
C ALA A 24 -11.04 0.01 4.65
N PHE A 25 -12.35 -0.29 4.60
CA PHE A 25 -13.17 -0.02 3.41
C PHE A 25 -13.40 1.47 3.17
N ILE A 26 -13.47 2.28 4.24
CA ILE A 26 -13.48 3.74 4.13
C ILE A 26 -12.15 4.21 3.53
N GLY A 27 -11.03 3.68 4.06
CA GLY A 27 -9.70 3.94 3.52
C GLY A 27 -9.56 3.54 2.04
N ALA A 28 -10.09 2.39 1.64
CA ALA A 28 -10.12 1.94 0.25
C ALA A 28 -10.96 2.87 -0.64
N GLY A 29 -12.12 3.33 -0.17
CA GLY A 29 -12.95 4.31 -0.88
C GLY A 29 -12.20 5.64 -1.12
N VAL A 30 -11.47 6.13 -0.11
CA VAL A 30 -10.59 7.30 -0.25
C VAL A 30 -9.43 7.03 -1.21
N GLY A 31 -8.79 5.85 -1.13
CA GLY A 31 -7.73 5.44 -2.03
C GLY A 31 -8.17 5.41 -3.50
N ILE A 32 -9.33 4.81 -3.78
CA ILE A 32 -9.94 4.81 -5.12
C ILE A 32 -10.29 6.23 -5.55
N ALA A 33 -10.87 7.05 -4.66
CA ALA A 33 -11.22 8.43 -4.97
C ALA A 33 -10.00 9.29 -5.35
N ARG A 34 -8.82 9.03 -4.78
CA ARG A 34 -7.58 9.70 -5.20
C ARG A 34 -7.25 9.43 -6.66
N GLN A 35 -7.65 8.28 -7.19
CA GLN A 35 -7.33 7.88 -8.56
C GLN A 35 -8.29 8.42 -9.63
N LEU A 36 -9.45 8.95 -9.22
CA LEU A 36 -10.51 9.41 -10.13
C LEU A 36 -10.33 10.90 -10.46
N HIS A 37 -10.68 11.33 -11.67
CA HIS A 37 -10.54 12.75 -12.05
C HIS A 37 -11.78 13.58 -11.68
N GLY A 38 -12.99 13.01 -11.76
CA GLY A 38 -14.23 13.75 -11.54
C GLY A 38 -14.63 13.86 -10.08
N ARG A 39 -14.92 15.08 -9.58
CA ARG A 39 -15.37 15.32 -8.19
C ARG A 39 -16.56 14.45 -7.78
N ARG A 40 -17.53 14.25 -8.68
CA ARG A 40 -18.69 13.36 -8.45
C ARG A 40 -18.25 11.91 -8.24
N GLN A 41 -17.34 11.40 -9.07
CA GLN A 41 -16.83 10.04 -8.97
C GLN A 41 -16.01 9.84 -7.68
N LYS A 42 -15.23 10.85 -7.27
CA LYS A 42 -14.52 10.84 -5.98
C LYS A 42 -15.48 10.69 -4.79
N VAL A 43 -16.53 11.50 -4.76
CA VAL A 43 -17.56 11.43 -3.70
C VAL A 43 -18.26 10.08 -3.73
N LEU A 44 -18.65 9.58 -4.90
CA LEU A 44 -19.29 8.26 -5.02
C LEU A 44 -18.39 7.12 -4.51
N ALA A 45 -17.09 7.15 -4.80
CA ALA A 45 -16.14 6.14 -4.31
C ALA A 45 -15.99 6.17 -2.78
N ILE A 46 -15.89 7.36 -2.18
CA ILE A 46 -15.84 7.51 -0.72
C ILE A 46 -17.16 7.02 -0.08
N MET A 47 -18.30 7.44 -0.64
CA MET A 47 -19.63 7.04 -0.17
C MET A 47 -19.84 5.53 -0.29
N ALA A 48 -19.40 4.90 -1.38
CA ALA A 48 -19.46 3.46 -1.55
C ALA A 48 -18.65 2.72 -0.48
N GLY A 49 -17.42 3.16 -0.20
CA GLY A 49 -16.60 2.60 0.89
C GLY A 49 -17.28 2.73 2.25
N PHE A 50 -17.94 3.85 2.51
CA PHE A 50 -18.69 4.09 3.75
C PHE A 50 -19.93 3.19 3.85
N ILE A 51 -20.71 3.04 2.77
CA ILE A 51 -21.88 2.17 2.73
C ILE A 51 -21.48 0.71 2.97
N VAL A 52 -20.40 0.24 2.35
CA VAL A 52 -19.87 -1.13 2.56
C VAL A 52 -19.44 -1.33 4.00
N ALA A 53 -18.77 -0.34 4.61
CA ALA A 53 -18.36 -0.39 6.01
C ALA A 53 -19.58 -0.50 6.96
N ILE A 54 -20.61 0.34 6.75
CA ILE A 54 -21.85 0.30 7.52
C ILE A 54 -22.57 -1.03 7.34
N ALA A 55 -22.72 -1.48 6.09
CA ALA A 55 -23.40 -2.73 5.79
C ALA A 55 -22.70 -3.93 6.45
N GLY A 56 -21.36 -4.01 6.35
CA GLY A 56 -20.58 -5.05 7.01
C GLY A 56 -20.73 -5.05 8.53
N HIS A 57 -20.63 -3.87 9.16
CA HIS A 57 -20.82 -3.72 10.60
C HIS A 57 -22.25 -4.10 11.03
N PHE A 58 -23.26 -3.60 10.32
CA PHE A 58 -24.66 -3.88 10.60
C PHE A 58 -24.99 -5.37 10.42
N SER A 59 -24.48 -6.01 9.36
CA SER A 59 -24.65 -7.45 9.15
C SER A 59 -24.05 -8.27 10.30
N TRP A 60 -22.90 -7.84 10.84
CA TRP A 60 -22.28 -8.49 12.00
C TRP A 60 -23.16 -8.39 13.25
N ASP A 61 -23.68 -7.20 13.54
CA ASP A 61 -24.53 -6.94 14.72
C ASP A 61 -25.88 -7.66 14.62
N ALA A 62 -26.51 -7.61 13.44
CA ALA A 62 -27.78 -8.30 13.18
C ALA A 62 -27.61 -9.81 13.34
N TRP A 63 -26.55 -10.40 12.78
CA TRP A 63 -26.29 -11.83 12.92
C TRP A 63 -25.99 -12.23 14.36
N ALA A 64 -25.23 -11.41 15.11
CA ALA A 64 -24.94 -11.67 16.52
C ALA A 64 -26.21 -11.71 17.39
N THR A 65 -27.20 -10.92 17.00
CA THR A 65 -28.48 -10.80 17.70
C THR A 65 -29.41 -11.97 17.35
N VAL A 66 -29.49 -12.36 16.07
CA VAL A 66 -30.36 -13.44 15.59
C VAL A 66 -29.82 -14.83 15.96
N PHE A 67 -28.50 -15.00 16.00
CA PHE A 67 -27.84 -16.27 16.32
C PHE A 67 -26.89 -16.12 17.52
N PRO A 68 -27.43 -16.06 18.75
CA PRO A 68 -26.61 -15.94 19.95
C PRO A 68 -25.81 -17.22 20.21
N ILE A 69 -24.51 -17.08 20.44
CA ILE A 69 -23.61 -18.20 20.71
C ILE A 69 -23.84 -18.72 22.13
N GLN A 70 -24.10 -20.02 22.25
CA GLN A 70 -24.29 -20.67 23.55
C GLN A 70 -22.93 -20.99 24.20
N ASN A 71 -22.80 -20.80 25.51
CA ASN A 71 -21.58 -21.09 26.28
C ASN A 71 -21.35 -22.61 26.46
N THR A 72 -21.07 -23.31 25.36
CA THR A 72 -20.72 -24.74 25.34
C THR A 72 -19.24 -24.93 25.02
N LEU A 73 -18.70 -26.15 25.24
CA LEU A 73 -17.33 -26.52 24.83
C LEU A 73 -17.09 -26.33 23.31
N PHE A 74 -18.15 -26.43 22.50
CA PHE A 74 -18.11 -26.16 21.06
C PHE A 74 -18.21 -24.67 20.71
N GLY A 75 -18.60 -23.81 21.66
CA GLY A 75 -18.76 -22.37 21.45
C GLY A 75 -17.46 -21.68 21.03
N LEU A 76 -16.29 -22.20 21.42
CA LEU A 76 -15.01 -21.66 20.96
C LEU A 76 -14.79 -21.87 19.46
N VAL A 77 -15.06 -23.07 18.95
CA VAL A 77 -14.94 -23.38 17.51
C VAL A 77 -15.98 -22.58 16.72
N GLU A 78 -17.20 -22.49 17.24
CA GLU A 78 -18.29 -21.72 16.64
C GLU A 78 -17.95 -20.23 16.51
N ILE A 79 -17.35 -19.61 17.53
CA ILE A 79 -16.90 -18.21 17.48
C ILE A 79 -15.89 -17.98 16.34
N HIS A 80 -14.88 -18.86 16.21
CA HIS A 80 -13.84 -18.70 15.20
C HIS A 80 -14.39 -18.94 13.79
N LEU A 81 -15.19 -19.99 13.60
CA LEU A 81 -15.80 -20.32 12.31
C LEU A 81 -16.78 -19.22 11.87
N ARG A 82 -17.62 -18.72 12.79
CA ARG A 82 -18.52 -17.59 12.53
C ARG A 82 -17.74 -16.35 12.14
N THR A 83 -16.67 -16.02 12.88
CA THR A 83 -15.82 -14.87 12.56
C THR A 83 -15.24 -15.03 11.16
N LEU A 84 -14.64 -16.18 10.86
CA LEU A 84 -14.05 -16.45 9.56
C LEU A 84 -15.07 -16.35 8.41
N ILE A 85 -16.27 -16.91 8.56
CA ILE A 85 -17.29 -16.86 7.50
C ILE A 85 -17.83 -15.45 7.30
N MET A 86 -18.04 -14.70 8.38
CA MET A 86 -18.66 -13.38 8.31
C MET A 86 -17.67 -12.28 7.95
N THR A 87 -16.46 -12.27 8.53
CA THR A 87 -15.45 -11.25 8.24
C THR A 87 -14.51 -11.66 7.11
N GLY A 88 -14.30 -12.96 6.89
CA GLY A 88 -13.35 -13.48 5.92
C GLY A 88 -13.55 -12.95 4.49
N PRO A 89 -14.77 -12.94 3.92
CA PRO A 89 -14.99 -12.38 2.59
C PRO A 89 -14.63 -10.90 2.48
N PHE A 90 -14.93 -10.11 3.51
CA PHE A 90 -14.57 -8.68 3.58
C PHE A 90 -13.05 -8.49 3.71
N THR A 91 -12.40 -9.25 4.58
CA THR A 91 -10.94 -9.23 4.71
C THR A 91 -10.26 -9.67 3.40
N ALA A 92 -10.78 -10.70 2.73
CA ALA A 92 -10.27 -11.15 1.44
C ALA A 92 -10.45 -10.09 0.35
N ALA A 93 -11.60 -9.41 0.29
CA ALA A 93 -11.83 -8.31 -0.63
C ALA A 93 -10.88 -7.13 -0.38
N LEU A 94 -10.64 -6.79 0.89
CA LEU A 94 -9.68 -5.74 1.26
C LEU A 94 -8.25 -6.11 0.86
N ILE A 95 -7.82 -7.35 1.14
CA ILE A 95 -6.49 -7.85 0.72
C ILE A 95 -6.38 -7.82 -0.80
N ALA A 96 -7.41 -8.27 -1.53
CA ALA A 96 -7.42 -8.22 -2.99
C ALA A 96 -7.27 -6.78 -3.49
N LEU A 97 -8.07 -5.83 -2.98
CA LEU A 97 -7.98 -4.41 -3.32
C LEU A 97 -6.58 -3.84 -3.06
N LEU A 98 -5.98 -4.17 -1.92
CA LEU A 98 -4.62 -3.76 -1.57
C LEU A 98 -3.59 -4.32 -2.57
N LEU A 99 -3.66 -5.63 -2.86
CA LEU A 99 -2.75 -6.28 -3.80
C LEU A 99 -2.90 -5.74 -5.22
N PHE A 100 -4.13 -5.50 -5.67
CA PHE A 100 -4.40 -4.88 -6.98
C PHE A 100 -3.86 -3.46 -7.03
N GLY A 101 -4.09 -2.65 -5.98
CA GLY A 101 -3.53 -1.31 -5.86
C GLY A 101 -2.02 -1.33 -5.98
N ILE A 102 -1.32 -2.09 -5.12
CA ILE A 102 0.14 -2.21 -5.14
C ILE A 102 0.65 -2.66 -6.52
N ARG A 103 -0.02 -3.62 -7.16
CA ARG A 103 0.41 -4.14 -8.46
C ARG A 103 0.22 -3.12 -9.58
N TYR A 104 -0.90 -2.39 -9.57
CA TYR A 104 -1.19 -1.35 -10.55
C TYR A 104 -0.22 -0.16 -10.40
N GLU A 105 -0.02 0.33 -9.18
CA GLU A 105 0.95 1.39 -8.88
C GLU A 105 2.38 0.97 -9.28
N GLY A 106 2.77 -0.27 -8.94
CA GLY A 106 4.07 -0.82 -9.29
C GLY A 106 4.31 -0.93 -10.80
N GLN A 107 3.28 -1.30 -11.58
CA GLN A 107 3.39 -1.35 -13.04
C GLN A 107 3.54 0.04 -13.67
N ASN A 108 2.79 1.03 -13.18
CA ASN A 108 2.89 2.40 -13.68
C ASN A 108 4.25 3.03 -13.34
N LEU A 109 4.75 2.82 -12.13
CA LEU A 109 6.10 3.26 -11.75
C LEU A 109 7.17 2.59 -12.61
N LEU A 110 7.04 1.29 -12.89
CA LEU A 110 7.92 0.59 -13.82
C LEU A 110 7.91 1.22 -15.22
N GLU A 111 6.74 1.59 -15.71
CA GLU A 111 6.61 2.30 -16.99
C GLU A 111 7.32 3.66 -16.95
N GLN A 112 7.15 4.45 -15.89
CA GLN A 112 7.86 5.74 -15.76
C GLN A 112 9.38 5.57 -15.68
N MET A 113 9.87 4.57 -14.95
CA MET A 113 11.30 4.27 -14.90
C MET A 113 11.85 3.88 -16.28
N ARG A 114 11.09 3.14 -17.08
CA ARG A 114 11.46 2.81 -18.47
C ARG A 114 11.42 4.04 -19.38
N LYS A 115 10.41 4.90 -19.24
CA LYS A 115 10.31 6.17 -20.00
C LYS A 115 11.50 7.08 -19.68
N GLU A 116 11.87 7.25 -18.40
CA GLU A 116 13.05 8.02 -17.99
C GLU A 116 14.34 7.39 -18.53
N ALA A 117 14.51 6.08 -18.41
CA ALA A 117 15.68 5.39 -18.95
C ALA A 117 15.81 5.55 -20.48
N GLY A 118 14.69 5.58 -21.20
CA GLY A 118 14.65 5.80 -22.64
C GLY A 118 15.04 7.22 -23.09
N THR A 119 15.05 8.21 -22.19
CA THR A 119 15.49 9.59 -22.52
C THR A 119 16.99 9.70 -22.74
N GLY A 120 17.78 8.76 -22.18
CA GLY A 120 19.24 8.81 -22.21
C GLY A 120 19.86 9.89 -21.32
N GLN A 121 19.09 10.57 -20.46
CA GLN A 121 19.58 11.65 -19.59
C GLN A 121 20.41 11.15 -18.40
N GLY A 122 20.43 9.83 -18.16
CA GLY A 122 21.31 9.20 -17.17
C GLY A 122 20.80 9.19 -15.73
N ALA A 123 19.64 9.78 -15.44
CA ALA A 123 19.06 9.75 -14.11
C ALA A 123 18.65 8.32 -13.71
N ILE A 124 17.94 7.61 -14.60
CA ILE A 124 17.70 6.17 -14.48
C ILE A 124 18.34 5.48 -15.68
N LEU A 125 19.19 4.49 -15.45
CA LEU A 125 19.79 3.71 -16.52
C LEU A 125 18.93 2.48 -16.86
N PRO A 126 18.90 2.00 -18.12
CA PRO A 126 18.13 0.82 -18.51
C PRO A 126 18.41 -0.42 -17.64
N GLU A 127 19.67 -0.63 -17.26
CA GLU A 127 20.12 -1.72 -16.39
C GLU A 127 19.69 -1.57 -14.92
N GLU A 128 19.33 -0.37 -14.48
CA GLU A 128 18.87 -0.10 -13.12
C GLU A 128 17.37 -0.39 -12.96
N VAL A 129 16.60 -0.32 -14.05
CA VAL A 129 15.14 -0.51 -14.03
C VAL A 129 14.71 -1.83 -13.36
N PRO A 130 15.30 -3.01 -13.68
CA PRO A 130 14.92 -4.26 -13.01
C PRO A 130 15.14 -4.19 -11.50
N THR A 131 16.28 -3.59 -11.09
CA THR A 131 16.61 -3.45 -9.68
C THR A 131 15.64 -2.51 -8.98
N LEU A 132 15.38 -1.34 -9.56
CA LEU A 132 14.47 -0.35 -8.98
C LEU A 132 13.03 -0.87 -8.91
N ALA A 133 12.62 -1.77 -9.80
CA ALA A 133 11.29 -2.37 -9.78
C ALA A 133 11.08 -3.38 -8.64
N SER A 134 12.15 -3.96 -8.08
CA SER A 134 12.05 -5.04 -7.09
C SER A 134 12.59 -4.62 -5.71
N PRO A 135 11.76 -4.59 -4.65
CA PRO A 135 12.22 -4.29 -3.30
C PRO A 135 13.38 -5.18 -2.83
N TRP A 136 13.33 -6.47 -3.19
CA TRP A 136 14.36 -7.44 -2.85
C TRP A 136 15.68 -7.19 -3.59
N GLN A 137 15.61 -6.80 -4.87
CA GLN A 137 16.83 -6.45 -5.62
C GLN A 137 17.43 -5.14 -5.12
N ARG A 138 16.61 -4.14 -4.76
CA ARG A 138 17.08 -2.91 -4.10
C ARG A 138 17.80 -3.24 -2.80
N LEU A 139 17.20 -4.07 -1.94
CA LEU A 139 17.82 -4.50 -0.68
C LEU A 139 19.13 -5.24 -0.93
N LYS A 140 19.16 -6.18 -1.88
CA LYS A 140 20.37 -6.91 -2.26
C LYS A 140 21.50 -5.97 -2.67
N GLN A 141 21.24 -5.00 -3.55
CA GLN A 141 22.25 -4.01 -3.96
C GLN A 141 22.74 -3.15 -2.79
N ARG A 142 21.83 -2.70 -1.90
CA ARG A 142 22.22 -1.92 -0.71
C ARG A 142 23.12 -2.73 0.22
N LEU A 143 22.82 -4.02 0.42
CA LEU A 143 23.65 -4.92 1.22
C LEU A 143 25.01 -5.20 0.56
N GLN A 144 25.05 -5.33 -0.77
CA GLN A 144 26.33 -5.44 -1.50
C GLN A 144 27.17 -4.15 -1.35
N ALA A 145 26.55 -2.98 -1.40
CA ALA A 145 27.22 -1.71 -1.14
C ALA A 145 27.70 -1.59 0.31
N PHE A 146 26.93 -2.11 1.26
CA PHE A 146 27.34 -2.23 2.66
C PHE A 146 28.59 -3.10 2.82
N GLN A 147 28.64 -4.26 2.17
CA GLN A 147 29.78 -5.16 2.24
C GLN A 147 31.05 -4.54 1.66
N ARG A 148 30.93 -3.69 0.62
CA ARG A 148 32.07 -3.06 -0.06
C ARG A 148 32.57 -1.77 0.62
N ALA A 149 31.65 -0.93 1.08
CA ALA A 149 31.95 0.43 1.55
C ALA A 149 31.28 0.78 2.90
N GLY A 150 30.83 -0.23 3.64
CA GLY A 150 30.24 -0.08 4.96
C GLY A 150 28.90 0.67 4.98
N PRO A 151 28.51 1.21 6.15
CA PRO A 151 27.26 1.97 6.32
C PRO A 151 27.13 3.14 5.34
N ARG A 152 28.24 3.81 4.99
CA ARG A 152 28.25 4.92 4.04
C ARG A 152 27.87 4.46 2.63
N GLY A 153 28.40 3.32 2.18
CA GLY A 153 28.03 2.70 0.89
C GLY A 153 26.53 2.36 0.82
N TYR A 154 26.00 1.74 1.88
CA TYR A 154 24.56 1.47 2.00
C TYR A 154 23.73 2.75 1.86
N LEU A 155 24.08 3.80 2.62
CA LEU A 155 23.34 5.06 2.63
C LEU A 155 23.39 5.78 1.28
N ARG A 156 24.55 5.79 0.60
CA ARG A 156 24.71 6.39 -0.74
C ARG A 156 23.79 5.71 -1.76
N VAL A 157 23.82 4.38 -1.84
CA VAL A 157 22.95 3.61 -2.73
C VAL A 157 21.48 3.77 -2.36
N SER A 158 21.15 3.76 -1.07
CA SER A 158 19.77 3.97 -0.60
C SER A 158 19.25 5.35 -1.01
N ARG A 159 20.05 6.40 -0.86
CA ARG A 159 19.68 7.78 -1.25
C ARG A 159 19.50 7.90 -2.76
N LEU A 160 20.41 7.35 -3.56
CA LEU A 160 20.30 7.34 -5.01
C LEU A 160 19.00 6.65 -5.45
N GLN A 161 18.75 5.42 -4.99
CA GLN A 161 17.55 4.67 -5.34
C GLN A 161 16.26 5.37 -4.88
N THR A 162 16.30 6.07 -3.75
CA THR A 162 15.13 6.84 -3.26
C THR A 162 14.84 8.01 -4.19
N ALA A 163 15.86 8.81 -4.54
CA ALA A 163 15.70 9.92 -5.48
C ALA A 163 15.22 9.46 -6.87
N GLN A 164 15.67 8.30 -7.34
CA GLN A 164 15.19 7.71 -8.60
C GLN A 164 13.71 7.31 -8.53
N LEU A 165 13.26 6.75 -7.41
CA LEU A 165 11.85 6.42 -7.20
C LEU A 165 10.98 7.68 -7.06
N ASP A 166 11.49 8.72 -6.39
CA ASP A 166 10.81 10.01 -6.26
C ASP A 166 10.62 10.67 -7.63
N LEU A 167 11.65 10.66 -8.49
CA LEU A 167 11.55 11.13 -9.88
C LEU A 167 10.48 10.36 -10.66
N ALA A 168 10.48 9.02 -10.58
CA ALA A 168 9.48 8.19 -11.26
C ALA A 168 8.05 8.45 -10.74
N MET A 169 7.91 8.71 -9.44
CA MET A 169 6.63 9.03 -8.80
C MET A 169 6.11 10.40 -9.25
N GLU A 170 6.95 11.45 -9.26
CA GLU A 170 6.57 12.78 -9.74
C GLU A 170 6.15 12.74 -11.21
N ARG A 171 6.90 12.03 -12.05
CA ARG A 171 6.53 11.80 -13.46
C ARG A 171 5.17 11.12 -13.60
N TRP A 172 4.87 10.14 -12.75
CA TRP A 172 3.58 9.46 -12.75
C TRP A 172 2.43 10.39 -12.33
N HIS A 173 2.61 11.18 -11.27
CA HIS A 173 1.61 12.15 -10.82
C HIS A 173 1.32 13.22 -11.87
N ARG A 174 2.37 13.68 -12.59
CA ARG A 174 2.23 14.63 -13.70
C ARG A 174 1.46 14.03 -14.87
N GLU A 175 1.75 12.80 -15.29
CA GLU A 175 1.02 12.14 -16.39
C GLU A 175 -0.47 12.02 -16.09
N ARG A 176 -0.82 11.86 -14.80
CA ARG A 176 -2.20 11.84 -14.32
C ARG A 176 -2.82 13.22 -14.09
N LYS A 177 -2.09 14.31 -14.33
CA LYS A 177 -2.52 15.70 -14.05
C LYS A 177 -2.99 15.89 -12.59
N GLU A 178 -2.40 15.14 -11.66
CA GLU A 178 -2.74 15.23 -10.23
C GLU A 178 -2.08 16.44 -9.55
N ILE A 179 -1.05 17.01 -10.18
CA ILE A 179 -0.29 18.15 -9.66
C ILE A 179 -0.08 19.18 -10.79
N ASP A 180 -0.33 20.46 -10.49
CA ASP A 180 0.07 21.61 -11.31
C ASP A 180 1.52 22.03 -11.00
N THR A 181 2.40 21.07 -10.65
CA THR A 181 3.80 21.37 -10.33
C THR A 181 4.52 21.87 -11.59
N PRO A 182 5.31 22.96 -11.49
CA PRO A 182 6.09 23.48 -12.60
C PRO A 182 7.01 22.40 -13.21
N LEU A 183 7.34 22.51 -14.50
CA LEU A 183 8.32 21.65 -15.18
C LEU A 183 9.65 21.54 -14.40
N GLU A 184 9.98 22.59 -13.66
CA GLU A 184 11.16 22.70 -12.81
C GLU A 184 11.26 21.63 -11.71
N ALA A 185 10.16 21.12 -11.16
CA ALA A 185 10.19 20.14 -10.06
C ALA A 185 10.79 18.79 -10.51
N GLU A 186 10.41 18.33 -11.71
CA GLU A 186 10.95 17.11 -12.31
C GLU A 186 12.45 17.26 -12.62
N GLU A 187 12.85 18.43 -13.13
CA GLU A 187 14.25 18.72 -13.45
C GLU A 187 15.12 18.80 -12.19
N GLN A 188 14.61 19.38 -11.10
CA GLN A 188 15.29 19.37 -9.80
C GLN A 188 15.51 17.95 -9.28
N LEU A 189 14.50 17.08 -9.37
CA LEU A 189 14.63 15.66 -8.99
C LEU A 189 15.66 14.94 -9.87
N ARG A 190 15.66 15.22 -11.17
CA ARG A 190 16.65 14.68 -12.11
C ARG A 190 18.07 15.11 -11.75
N GLN A 191 18.30 16.39 -11.52
CA GLN A 191 19.59 16.93 -11.08
C GLN A 191 20.03 16.28 -9.77
N ARG A 192 19.10 16.12 -8.82
CA ARG A 192 19.39 15.46 -7.55
C ARG A 192 19.85 14.02 -7.71
N VAL A 193 19.24 13.27 -8.63
CA VAL A 193 19.67 11.91 -8.96
C VAL A 193 21.09 11.91 -9.53
N MET A 194 21.39 12.84 -10.45
CA MET A 194 22.72 12.95 -11.06
C MET A 194 23.81 13.32 -10.05
N GLU A 195 23.53 14.24 -9.12
CA GLU A 195 24.44 14.55 -8.01
C GLU A 195 24.74 13.31 -7.16
N LEU A 196 23.71 12.57 -6.76
CA LEU A 196 23.86 11.38 -5.92
C LEU A 196 24.60 10.26 -6.64
N ARG A 197 24.41 10.11 -7.96
CA ARG A 197 25.11 9.14 -8.78
C ARG A 197 26.62 9.36 -8.75
N HIS A 198 27.06 10.62 -8.84
CA HIS A 198 28.49 10.95 -8.79
C HIS A 198 29.16 10.42 -7.51
N TRP A 199 28.47 10.52 -6.36
CA TRP A 199 28.96 10.00 -5.07
C TRP A 199 28.91 8.48 -4.92
N VAL A 200 28.10 7.78 -5.70
CA VAL A 200 28.04 6.30 -5.71
C VAL A 200 29.12 5.73 -6.62
N ALA A 201 29.45 6.41 -7.72
CA ALA A 201 30.52 6.02 -8.63
C ALA A 201 31.93 6.33 -8.11
N ALA A 202 32.06 7.28 -7.18
CA ALA A 202 33.31 7.68 -6.52
C ALA A 202 33.58 6.94 -5.19
#